data_AF-A0A368XNZ1-F1
#
_entry.id   AF-A0A368XNZ1-F1
#
_cell.length_a   1.000
_cell.length_b   1.000
_cell.length_c   1.000
_cell.angle_alpha   90.00
_cell.angle_beta   90.00
_cell.angle_gamma   90.00
#
_symmetry.space_group_name_H-M   'P 1'
#
loop_
_entity.id
_entity.type
_entity.pdbx_description
1 polymer ?
#
loop_
_entity_poly.entity_id
_entity_poly.type
_entity_poly.pdbx_seq_one_letter_code
_entity_poly.pdbx_strand_id
1 'polypeptide(L)'
;MHVYIKQGTYFLINVLLCTILFFIFSESITLVGFIDTIFYIGLLYFCIGLLWLVIRGQFFDVMVFSFRRVTSKMSKSKAWMERFEEKKLPSELTEKKTMQFFLIQGLLLLLLMLLLFIIYYS
;
A
#
# COMPACT_ATOMS: atom_id res chain seq x y z
N MET A 1 -24.78 1.08 0.81
CA MET A 1 -24.79 -0.19 0.03
C MET A 1 -23.92 -0.13 -1.24
N HIS A 2 -23.95 0.95 -2.04
CA HIS A 2 -23.19 1.05 -3.30
C HIS A 2 -21.64 1.00 -3.22
N VAL A 3 -21.04 1.37 -2.09
CA VAL A 3 -19.57 1.39 -1.93
C VAL A 3 -18.97 -0.02 -1.78
N TYR A 4 -19.70 -0.94 -1.14
CA TYR A 4 -19.23 -2.31 -0.91
C TYR A 4 -19.21 -3.16 -2.18
N ILE A 5 -20.20 -2.96 -3.08
CA ILE A 5 -20.27 -3.67 -4.36
C ILE A 5 -19.05 -3.34 -5.23
N LYS A 6 -18.62 -2.07 -5.26
CA LYS A 6 -17.41 -1.65 -5.99
C LYS A 6 -16.15 -2.30 -5.40
N GLN A 7 -16.03 -2.37 -4.07
CA GLN A 7 -14.87 -3.02 -3.43
C GLN A 7 -14.78 -4.53 -3.72
N GLY A 8 -15.92 -5.21 -3.78
CA GLY A 8 -15.99 -6.62 -4.19
C GLY A 8 -15.54 -6.85 -5.64
N THR A 9 -15.94 -5.97 -6.56
CA THR A 9 -15.49 -6.07 -7.96
C THR A 9 -13.98 -5.87 -8.11
N TYR A 10 -13.38 -4.94 -7.37
CA TYR A 10 -11.93 -4.77 -7.38
C TYR A 10 -11.18 -5.96 -6.79
N PHE A 11 -11.74 -6.59 -5.75
CA PHE A 11 -11.18 -7.81 -5.18
C PHE A 11 -11.21 -8.96 -6.19
N LEU A 12 -12.32 -9.16 -6.89
CA LEU A 12 -12.43 -10.17 -7.95
C LEU A 12 -11.43 -9.93 -9.10
N ILE A 13 -11.23 -8.67 -9.50
CA ILE A 13 -10.22 -8.31 -10.51
C ILE A 13 -8.81 -8.64 -10.00
N ASN A 14 -8.49 -8.30 -8.74
CA ASN A 14 -7.18 -8.64 -8.15
C ASN A 14 -6.97 -10.14 -8.07
N VAL A 15 -7.98 -10.92 -7.68
CA VAL A 15 -7.92 -12.39 -7.66
C VAL A 15 -7.71 -12.94 -9.07
N LEU A 16 -8.46 -12.46 -10.06
CA LEU A 16 -8.26 -12.83 -11.47
C LEU A 16 -6.85 -12.50 -11.96
N LEU A 17 -6.34 -11.31 -11.63
CA LEU A 17 -4.98 -10.89 -11.98
C LEU A 17 -3.93 -11.80 -11.33
N CYS A 18 -4.10 -12.15 -10.05
CA CYS A 18 -3.23 -13.09 -9.35
C CYS A 18 -3.27 -14.48 -10.00
N THR A 19 -4.44 -14.96 -10.40
CA THR A 19 -4.60 -16.24 -11.10
C THR A 19 -3.92 -16.23 -12.47
N ILE A 20 -4.03 -15.13 -13.23
CA ILE A 20 -3.35 -14.98 -14.52
C ILE A 20 -1.83 -14.93 -14.32
N LEU A 21 -1.35 -14.17 -13.33
CA LEU A 21 0.08 -14.10 -13.00
C LEU A 21 0.61 -15.46 -12.56
N PHE A 22 -0.12 -16.20 -11.74
CA PHE A 22 0.24 -17.57 -11.37
C PHE A 22 0.38 -18.47 -12.59
N PHE A 23 -0.55 -18.40 -13.53
CA PHE A 23 -0.52 -19.23 -14.74
C PHE A 23 0.65 -18.88 -15.69
N ILE A 24 1.13 -17.63 -15.65
CA ILE A 24 2.27 -17.18 -16.47
C ILE A 24 3.61 -17.55 -15.80
N PHE A 25 3.72 -17.41 -14.48
CA PHE A 25 4.99 -17.56 -13.76
C PHE A 25 5.22 -18.95 -13.18
N SER A 26 4.18 -19.78 -13.02
CA SER A 26 4.33 -21.10 -12.40
C SER A 26 4.60 -22.18 -13.45
N GLU A 27 5.78 -22.79 -13.38
CA GLU A 27 6.16 -23.94 -14.22
C GLU A 27 5.39 -25.21 -13.84
N SER A 28 4.85 -25.29 -12.62
CA SER A 28 4.09 -26.45 -12.14
C SER A 28 2.81 -26.01 -11.44
N ILE A 29 1.68 -26.49 -11.94
CA ILE A 29 0.35 -26.17 -11.38
C ILE A 29 0.14 -26.99 -10.10
N THR A 30 0.72 -26.50 -9.00
CA THR A 30 0.54 -27.06 -7.66
C THR A 30 -0.30 -26.11 -6.82
N LEU A 31 -1.13 -26.67 -5.93
CA LEU A 31 -1.97 -25.87 -5.04
C LEU A 31 -1.11 -25.01 -4.09
N VAL A 32 0.05 -25.53 -3.67
CA VAL A 32 1.04 -24.79 -2.87
C VAL A 32 1.61 -23.61 -3.65
N GLY A 33 1.99 -23.80 -4.92
CA GLY A 33 2.47 -22.69 -5.75
C GLY A 33 1.44 -21.56 -5.93
N PHE A 34 0.15 -21.92 -5.97
CA PHE A 34 -0.92 -20.93 -6.04
C PHE A 34 -1.04 -20.11 -4.74
N ILE A 35 -0.95 -20.80 -3.59
CA ILE A 35 -0.94 -20.17 -2.26
C ILE A 35 0.25 -19.20 -2.14
N ASP A 36 1.45 -19.64 -2.55
CA ASP A 36 2.66 -18.82 -2.51
C ASP A 36 2.53 -17.58 -3.41
N THR A 37 1.95 -17.72 -4.60
CA THR A 37 1.77 -16.59 -5.53
C THR A 37 0.81 -15.56 -4.97
N ILE A 38 -0.32 -15.98 -4.40
CA ILE A 38 -1.26 -15.08 -3.71
C ILE A 38 -0.56 -14.42 -2.53
N PHE A 39 0.27 -15.16 -1.78
CA PHE A 39 1.04 -14.61 -0.67
C PHE A 39 1.99 -13.50 -1.12
N TYR A 40 2.85 -13.75 -2.10
CA TYR A 40 3.82 -12.76 -2.56
C TYR A 40 3.15 -11.50 -3.11
N ILE A 41 2.08 -11.65 -3.90
CA ILE A 41 1.34 -10.51 -4.44
C ILE A 41 0.61 -9.77 -3.30
N GLY A 42 -0.11 -10.48 -2.44
CA GLY A 42 -0.81 -9.90 -1.29
C GLY A 42 0.13 -9.17 -0.34
N LEU A 43 1.30 -9.74 -0.07
CA LEU A 43 2.35 -9.14 0.75
C LEU A 43 2.90 -7.86 0.11
N LEU A 44 3.14 -7.86 -1.20
CA LEU A 44 3.60 -6.67 -1.92
C LEU A 44 2.57 -5.54 -1.85
N TYR A 45 1.29 -5.85 -2.11
CA TYR A 45 0.19 -4.90 -1.96
C TYR A 45 0.08 -4.37 -0.53
N PHE A 46 0.22 -5.25 0.46
CA PHE A 46 0.17 -4.89 1.88
C PHE A 46 1.34 -3.99 2.27
N CYS A 47 2.57 -4.31 1.89
CA CYS A 47 3.76 -3.49 2.11
C CYS A 47 3.62 -2.11 1.48
N ILE A 48 3.14 -2.00 0.25
CA ILE A 48 2.86 -0.71 -0.40
C ILE A 48 1.80 0.07 0.39
N GLY A 49 0.72 -0.59 0.79
CA GLY A 49 -0.32 0.02 1.63
C GLY A 49 0.23 0.52 2.98
N LEU A 50 1.15 -0.24 3.58
CA LEU A 50 1.80 0.11 4.84
C LEU A 50 2.75 1.30 4.67
N LEU A 51 3.57 1.33 3.62
CA LEU A 51 4.39 2.48 3.28
C LEU A 51 3.53 3.73 3.09
N TRP A 52 2.39 3.60 2.41
CA TRP A 52 1.44 4.68 2.23
C TRP A 52 0.83 5.14 3.57
N LEU A 53 0.55 4.21 4.49
CA LEU A 53 0.09 4.51 5.85
C LEU A 53 1.14 5.31 6.62
N VAL A 54 2.42 4.94 6.54
CA VAL A 54 3.51 5.67 7.22
C VAL A 54 3.69 7.06 6.62
N ILE A 55 3.65 7.20 5.29
CA ILE A 55 3.70 8.51 4.60
C ILE A 55 2.57 9.41 5.05
N ARG A 56 1.37 8.86 5.17
CA ARG A 56 0.18 9.63 5.55
C ARG A 56 0.04 9.86 7.05
N GLY A 57 0.57 8.98 7.89
CA GLY A 57 0.49 9.04 9.35
C GLY A 57 1.24 10.21 9.98
N GLN A 58 1.57 11.24 9.19
CA GLN A 58 2.33 12.42 9.57
C GLN A 58 3.75 12.14 10.08
N PHE A 59 4.22 10.88 10.01
CA PHE A 59 5.59 10.52 10.36
C PHE A 59 6.60 11.31 9.53
N PHE A 60 6.36 11.40 8.22
CA PHE A 60 7.17 12.21 7.33
C PHE A 60 6.95 13.72 7.51
N ASP A 61 5.76 14.16 7.89
CA ASP A 61 5.50 15.57 8.20
C ASP A 61 6.33 16.04 9.40
N VAL A 62 6.42 15.21 10.46
CA VAL A 62 7.24 15.49 11.64
C VAL A 62 8.73 15.56 11.28
N MET A 63 9.21 14.65 10.42
CA MET A 63 10.58 14.73 9.91
C MET A 63 10.81 16.02 9.12
N VAL A 64 9.95 16.34 8.15
CA VAL A 64 10.06 17.55 7.32
C VAL A 64 10.01 18.80 8.19
N PHE A 65 9.14 18.84 9.21
CA PHE A 65 9.07 19.95 10.16
C PHE A 65 10.37 20.10 10.97
N SER A 66 10.94 18.98 11.42
CA SER A 66 12.22 18.96 12.15
C SER A 66 13.37 19.49 11.28
N PHE A 67 13.47 19.01 10.04
CA PHE A 67 14.45 19.52 9.07
C PHE A 67 14.23 21.00 8.77
N ARG A 68 12.99 21.45 8.56
CA ARG A 68 12.66 22.86 8.32
C ARG A 68 13.07 23.75 9.50
N ARG A 69 12.89 23.28 10.74
CA ARG A 69 13.33 24.01 11.95
C ARG A 69 14.85 24.12 12.07
N VAL A 70 15.61 23.14 11.61
CA VAL A 70 17.07 23.18 11.62
C VAL A 70 17.60 24.06 10.48
N THR A 71 17.11 23.85 9.26
CA THR A 71 17.54 24.61 8.07
C THR A 71 17.17 26.10 8.17
N SER A 72 16.03 26.43 8.75
CA SER A 72 15.62 27.83 8.99
C SER A 72 16.54 28.58 9.95
N LYS A 73 17.17 27.88 10.90
CA LYS A 73 18.18 28.48 11.78
C LYS A 73 19.56 28.59 11.13
N MET A 74 19.83 27.76 10.13
CA MET A 74 21.15 27.66 9.48
C MET A 74 21.24 28.50 8.21
N SER A 75 20.11 28.79 7.54
CA SER A 75 20.04 29.57 6.30
C SER A 75 19.78 31.06 6.57
N LYS A 76 20.59 31.96 5.99
CA LYS A 76 20.36 33.42 6.01
C LYS A 76 19.41 33.91 4.91
N SER A 77 19.01 33.06 3.96
CA SER A 77 18.23 33.46 2.79
C SER A 77 16.73 33.29 3.03
N LYS A 78 16.02 34.41 3.31
CA LYS A 78 14.55 34.45 3.45
C LYS A 78 13.82 33.94 2.21
N ALA A 79 14.33 34.20 1.01
CA ALA A 79 13.70 33.80 -0.24
C ALA A 79 13.67 32.27 -0.45
N TRP A 80 14.68 31.54 0.06
CA TRP A 80 14.68 30.07 0.03
C TRP A 80 13.72 29.47 1.05
N MET A 81 13.51 30.16 2.17
CA MET A 81 12.56 29.75 3.21
C MET A 81 11.13 29.85 2.69
N GLU A 82 10.70 30.99 2.13
CA GLU A 82 9.34 31.18 1.60
C GLU A 82 8.95 30.11 0.57
N ARG A 83 9.83 29.80 -0.39
CA ARG A 83 9.60 28.72 -1.37
C ARG A 83 9.44 27.33 -0.76
N PHE A 84 10.08 27.07 0.37
CA PHE A 84 9.95 25.79 1.10
C PHE A 84 8.67 25.75 1.95
N GLU A 85 8.15 26.91 2.38
CA GLU A 85 6.90 27.02 3.14
C GLU A 85 5.67 26.77 2.26
N GLU A 86 5.73 27.17 0.99
CA GLU A 86 4.63 27.00 0.02
C GLU A 86 4.43 25.56 -0.47
N LYS A 87 5.38 24.64 -0.19
CA LYS A 87 5.24 23.24 -0.60
C LYS A 87 4.27 22.50 0.33
N LYS A 88 3.26 21.86 -0.30
CA LYS A 88 2.33 20.96 0.38
C LYS A 88 3.06 19.84 1.11
N LEU A 89 2.52 19.44 2.26
CA LEU A 89 3.08 18.37 3.07
C LEU A 89 2.91 17.01 2.37
N PRO A 90 3.85 16.06 2.57
CA PRO A 90 3.74 14.73 1.96
C PRO A 90 2.44 14.00 2.34
N SER A 91 1.88 14.26 3.53
CA SER A 91 0.56 13.75 3.93
C SER A 91 -0.61 14.33 3.12
N GLU A 92 -0.51 15.57 2.64
CA GLU A 92 -1.52 16.29 1.85
C GLU A 92 -1.51 15.91 0.37
N LEU A 93 -0.42 15.33 -0.12
CA LEU A 93 -0.28 14.86 -1.49
C LEU A 93 -1.06 13.56 -1.77
N THR A 94 -1.63 12.93 -0.74
CA THR A 94 -2.21 11.58 -0.87
C THR A 94 -3.70 11.55 -0.51
N GLU A 95 -4.52 10.92 -1.34
CA GLU A 95 -5.97 10.80 -1.09
C GLU A 95 -6.31 9.67 -0.09
N LYS A 96 -7.25 9.92 0.86
CA LYS A 96 -7.65 8.96 1.93
C LYS A 96 -8.18 7.65 1.37
N LYS A 97 -8.92 7.72 0.28
CA LYS A 97 -9.59 6.57 -0.35
C LYS A 97 -8.60 5.60 -0.99
N THR A 98 -7.57 6.10 -1.66
CA THR A 98 -6.59 5.26 -2.37
C THR A 98 -5.75 4.44 -1.40
N MET A 99 -5.32 5.04 -0.29
CA MET A 99 -4.58 4.31 0.76
C MET A 99 -5.41 3.16 1.38
N GLN A 100 -6.65 3.45 1.79
CA GLN A 100 -7.53 2.43 2.38
C GLN A 100 -7.82 1.31 1.40
N PHE A 101 -7.95 1.64 0.10
CA PHE A 101 -8.13 0.64 -0.94
C PHE A 101 -6.98 -0.36 -1.00
N PHE A 102 -5.73 0.11 -1.08
CA PHE A 102 -4.55 -0.77 -1.14
C PHE A 102 -4.40 -1.66 0.11
N LEU A 103 -4.60 -1.09 1.31
CA LEU A 103 -4.51 -1.84 2.55
C LEU A 103 -5.59 -2.92 2.69
N ILE A 104 -6.86 -2.58 2.40
CA ILE A 104 -7.98 -3.52 2.51
C ILE A 104 -7.82 -4.65 1.48
N GLN A 105 -7.42 -4.32 0.24
CA GLN A 105 -7.20 -5.32 -0.81
C GLN A 105 -6.04 -6.26 -0.47
N GLY A 106 -4.91 -5.72 -0.01
CA GLY A 106 -3.77 -6.54 0.44
C GLY A 106 -4.14 -7.44 1.63
N LEU A 107 -4.85 -6.90 2.62
CA LEU A 107 -5.29 -7.68 3.79
C LEU A 107 -6.27 -8.80 3.42
N LEU A 108 -7.21 -8.53 2.51
CA LEU A 108 -8.15 -9.55 2.03
C LEU A 108 -7.42 -10.67 1.27
N LEU A 109 -6.43 -10.34 0.44
CA LEU A 109 -5.62 -11.34 -0.25
C LEU A 109 -4.81 -12.20 0.73
N LEU A 110 -4.23 -11.58 1.77
CA LEU A 110 -3.53 -12.30 2.84
C LEU A 110 -4.48 -13.21 3.64
N LEU A 111 -5.69 -12.75 3.95
CA LEU A 111 -6.71 -13.58 4.62
C LEU A 111 -7.16 -14.75 3.75
N LEU A 112 -7.35 -14.53 2.45
CA LEU A 112 -7.70 -15.58 1.50
C LEU A 112 -6.60 -16.65 1.45
N MET A 113 -5.33 -16.22 1.33
CA MET A 113 -4.17 -17.11 1.38
C MET A 113 -4.15 -17.95 2.67
N LEU A 114 -4.37 -17.32 3.82
CA LEU A 114 -4.36 -17.99 5.13
C LEU A 114 -5.47 -19.04 5.22
N LEU A 115 -6.65 -18.72 4.68
CA LEU A 115 -7.77 -19.66 4.59
C LEU A 115 -7.43 -20.86 3.71
N LEU A 116 -6.86 -20.64 2.50
CA LEU A 116 -6.40 -21.74 1.64
C LEU A 116 -5.32 -22.59 2.31
N PHE A 117 -4.40 -21.97 3.06
CA PHE A 117 -3.35 -22.68 3.77
C PHE A 117 -3.90 -23.59 4.87
N ILE A 118 -4.87 -23.11 5.66
CA ILE A 118 -5.56 -23.92 6.68
C ILE A 118 -6.28 -25.11 6.05
N ILE A 119 -6.95 -24.90 4.91
CA ILE A 119 -7.64 -25.98 4.17
C ILE A 119 -6.63 -27.01 3.64
N TYR A 120 -5.47 -26.56 3.14
CA TYR A 120 -4.46 -27.47 2.60
C TYR A 120 -3.84 -28.38 3.68
N TYR A 121 -3.72 -27.89 4.92
CA TYR A 121 -3.07 -28.61 6.01
C TYR A 121 -4.05 -29.29 6.99
N SER A 122 -5.37 -29.15 6.79
CA SER A 122 -6.39 -29.93 7.54
C SER A 122 -6.70 -31.25 6.86
#